data_AF-A0A6J4FQE0-F1
#
_entry.id   AF-A0A6J4FQE0-F1
#
_cell.length_a   1.000
_cell.length_b   1.000
_cell.length_c   1.000
_cell.angle_alpha   90.00
_cell.angle_beta   90.00
_cell.angle_gamma   90.00
#
_symmetry.space_group_name_H-M   'P 1'
#
loop_
_entity.id
_entity.type
_entity.pdbx_description
1 polymer ?
#
loop_
_entity_poly.entity_id
_entity_poly.type
_entity_poly.pdbx_seq_one_letter_code
_entity_poly.pdbx_strand_id
1 'polypeptide(L)'
;MSFAAIPVRLSLEESSAVALLEAAEELSTAHDAERFVAALDTNHRVWMALSDVARRSAWKVFERRLADFVMTTTRKAGKGVRDDDVETLIGINRDLSSRLANGRDLGAIRRRAHLAWQEGGKGRGLSLDRWLIAEMERKAQAH
;
A
#
# COMPACT_ATOMS: atom_id res chain seq x y z
N MET A 1 -15.57 25.70 -23.18
CA MET A 1 -16.42 24.72 -22.47
C MET A 1 -15.51 23.82 -21.65
N SER A 2 -15.57 23.92 -20.32
CA SER A 2 -14.78 23.07 -19.42
C SER A 2 -15.57 21.79 -19.17
N PHE A 3 -15.18 20.68 -19.79
CA PHE A 3 -15.65 19.38 -19.35
C PHE A 3 -15.04 19.14 -17.96
N ALA A 4 -15.85 19.16 -16.92
CA ALA A 4 -15.41 18.70 -15.61
C ALA A 4 -15.07 17.21 -15.75
N ALA A 5 -13.79 16.87 -15.80
CA ALA A 5 -13.35 15.49 -15.78
C ALA A 5 -13.92 14.83 -14.51
N ILE A 6 -14.63 13.71 -14.67
CA ILE A 6 -15.11 12.94 -13.52
C ILE A 6 -13.85 12.43 -12.81
N PRO A 7 -13.59 12.87 -11.57
CA PRO A 7 -12.32 12.60 -10.94
C PRO A 7 -12.22 11.10 -10.62
N VAL A 8 -11.05 10.51 -10.86
CA VAL A 8 -10.87 9.06 -10.66
C VAL A 8 -11.03 8.74 -9.18
N ARG A 9 -11.94 7.81 -8.86
CA ARG A 9 -12.18 7.32 -7.50
C ARG A 9 -11.76 5.85 -7.42
N LEU A 10 -10.93 5.55 -6.42
CA LEU A 10 -10.59 4.18 -6.05
C LEU A 10 -11.57 3.68 -4.98
N SER A 11 -11.87 2.39 -4.96
CA SER A 11 -12.47 1.74 -3.78
C SER A 11 -11.45 1.63 -2.63
N LEU A 12 -11.90 1.22 -1.44
CA LEU A 12 -11.00 0.95 -0.32
C LEU A 12 -10.04 -0.20 -0.68
N GLU A 13 -10.56 -1.27 -1.28
CA GLU A 13 -9.79 -2.42 -1.75
C GLU A 13 -8.80 -2.02 -2.84
N GLU A 14 -9.20 -1.18 -3.79
CA GLU A 14 -8.30 -0.70 -4.85
C GLU A 14 -7.15 0.15 -4.28
N SER A 15 -7.44 1.02 -3.31
CA SER A 15 -6.43 1.87 -2.67
C SER A 15 -5.45 1.01 -1.86
N SER A 16 -5.97 0.05 -1.07
CA SER A 16 -5.15 -0.88 -0.29
C SER A 16 -4.32 -1.83 -1.16
N ALA A 17 -4.88 -2.33 -2.27
CA ALA A 17 -4.16 -3.18 -3.22
C ALA A 17 -2.97 -2.44 -3.83
N VAL A 18 -3.18 -1.22 -4.31
CA VAL A 18 -2.08 -0.44 -4.90
C VAL A 18 -1.05 -0.05 -3.84
N ALA A 19 -1.45 0.31 -2.62
CA ALA A 19 -0.49 0.62 -1.56
C ALA A 19 0.46 -0.55 -1.26
N LEU A 20 -0.08 -1.78 -1.19
CA LEU A 20 0.71 -2.99 -1.00
C LEU A 20 1.60 -3.30 -2.20
N LEU A 21 1.08 -3.15 -3.42
CA LEU A 21 1.86 -3.35 -4.64
C LEU A 21 3.04 -2.39 -4.72
N GLU A 22 2.82 -1.09 -4.51
CA GLU A 22 3.90 -0.08 -4.55
C GLU A 22 4.95 -0.37 -3.46
N ALA A 23 4.53 -0.73 -2.23
CA ALA A 23 5.46 -1.12 -1.18
C ALA A 23 6.30 -2.36 -1.54
N ALA A 24 5.71 -3.34 -2.24
CA ALA A 24 6.46 -4.50 -2.74
C ALA A 24 7.50 -4.10 -3.80
N GLU A 25 7.14 -3.21 -4.72
CA GLU A 25 8.04 -2.72 -5.76
C GLU A 25 9.17 -1.86 -5.17
N GLU A 26 8.89 -1.03 -4.17
CA GLU A 26 9.92 -0.27 -3.43
C GLU A 26 10.92 -1.20 -2.75
N LEU A 27 10.45 -2.24 -2.05
CA LEU A 27 11.32 -3.25 -1.43
C LEU A 27 12.15 -4.01 -2.47
N SER A 28 11.55 -4.37 -3.61
CA SER A 28 12.21 -5.15 -4.68
C SER A 28 13.27 -4.35 -5.46
N THR A 29 13.19 -3.01 -5.45
CA THR A 29 14.05 -2.14 -6.27
C THR A 29 15.04 -1.30 -5.44
N ALA A 30 14.96 -1.40 -4.12
CA ALA A 30 15.91 -0.81 -3.20
C ALA A 30 17.29 -1.46 -3.38
N HIS A 31 18.25 -0.69 -3.90
CA HIS A 31 19.60 -1.15 -4.24
C HIS A 31 20.69 -0.55 -3.35
N ASP A 32 20.30 0.31 -2.41
CA ASP A 32 21.18 0.92 -1.42
C ASP A 32 20.49 0.94 -0.05
N ALA A 33 21.29 1.13 1.00
CA ALA A 33 20.82 1.05 2.38
C ALA A 33 19.77 2.13 2.72
N GLU A 34 19.91 3.34 2.15
CA GLU A 34 18.99 4.45 2.43
C GLU A 34 17.62 4.16 1.84
N ARG A 35 17.57 3.75 0.56
CA ARG A 35 16.35 3.34 -0.12
C ARG A 35 15.72 2.12 0.53
N PHE A 36 16.52 1.18 0.99
CA PHE A 36 16.01 -0.01 1.68
C PHE A 36 15.34 0.34 3.01
N VAL A 37 15.95 1.19 3.81
CA VAL A 37 15.35 1.69 5.06
C VAL A 37 14.07 2.47 4.77
N ALA A 38 14.06 3.32 3.74
CA ALA A 38 12.87 4.04 3.33
C ALA A 38 11.74 3.09 2.87
N ALA A 39 12.04 2.08 2.07
CA ALA A 39 11.07 1.08 1.62
C ALA A 39 10.49 0.26 2.78
N LEU A 40 11.30 -0.09 3.78
CA LEU A 40 10.83 -0.72 5.01
C LEU A 40 9.90 0.19 5.81
N ASP A 41 10.19 1.49 5.91
CA ASP A 41 9.33 2.47 6.56
C ASP A 41 8.00 2.66 5.81
N THR A 42 8.04 2.80 4.48
CA THR A 42 6.83 2.83 3.64
C THR A 42 5.97 1.59 3.89
N ASN A 43 6.59 0.41 3.82
CA ASN A 43 5.89 -0.85 4.07
C ASN A 43 5.28 -0.90 5.47
N HIS A 44 6.03 -0.48 6.50
CA HIS A 44 5.54 -0.41 7.87
C HIS A 44 4.29 0.46 7.98
N ARG A 45 4.32 1.65 7.39
CA ARG A 45 3.22 2.63 7.43
C ARG A 45 1.98 2.14 6.69
N VAL A 46 2.15 1.49 5.53
CA VAL A 46 1.06 0.84 4.81
C VAL A 46 0.40 -0.23 5.67
N TRP A 47 1.18 -1.09 6.32
CA TRP A 47 0.66 -2.17 7.16
C TRP A 47 0.01 -1.67 8.46
N MET A 48 0.49 -0.58 9.05
CA MET A 48 -0.20 0.10 10.14
C MET A 48 -1.60 0.56 9.72
N ALA A 49 -1.69 1.29 8.60
CA ALA A 49 -2.96 1.78 8.09
C ALA A 49 -3.90 0.62 7.73
N LEU A 50 -3.38 -0.41 7.06
CA LEU A 50 -4.14 -1.59 6.67
C LEU A 50 -4.69 -2.36 7.87
N SER A 51 -3.90 -2.50 8.94
CA SER A 51 -4.33 -3.15 10.19
C SER A 51 -5.47 -2.38 10.85
N ASP A 52 -5.39 -1.05 10.86
CA ASP A 52 -6.45 -0.21 11.40
C ASP A 52 -7.73 -0.27 10.56
N VAL A 53 -7.60 -0.23 9.23
CA VAL A 53 -8.70 -0.42 8.29
C VAL A 53 -9.37 -1.77 8.51
N ALA A 54 -8.62 -2.87 8.50
CA ALA A 54 -9.16 -4.23 8.62
C ALA A 54 -9.93 -4.45 9.93
N ARG A 55 -9.47 -3.83 11.03
CA ARG A 55 -10.16 -3.84 12.33
C ARG A 55 -11.51 -3.14 12.28
N ARG A 56 -11.66 -2.10 11.45
CA ARG A 56 -12.89 -1.32 11.30
C ARG A 56 -13.86 -1.92 10.28
N SER A 57 -13.35 -2.49 9.19
CA SER A 57 -14.14 -2.96 8.04
C SER A 57 -14.48 -4.46 8.05
N ALA A 58 -14.17 -5.18 9.13
CA ALA A 58 -14.39 -6.63 9.27
C ALA A 58 -13.84 -7.48 8.10
N TRP A 59 -12.72 -7.05 7.50
CA TRP A 59 -12.10 -7.74 6.36
C TRP A 59 -11.61 -9.14 6.74
N LYS A 60 -12.30 -10.16 6.25
CA LYS A 60 -11.96 -11.58 6.45
C LYS A 60 -10.64 -12.01 5.79
N VAL A 61 -10.12 -11.20 4.87
CA VAL A 61 -8.88 -11.48 4.10
C VAL A 61 -7.63 -11.20 4.95
N PHE A 62 -7.76 -10.49 6.07
CA PHE A 62 -6.63 -10.04 6.87
C PHE A 62 -6.23 -11.06 7.94
N GLU A 63 -5.03 -11.61 7.82
CA GLU A 63 -4.49 -12.59 8.76
C GLU A 63 -3.57 -11.92 9.78
N ARG A 64 -3.98 -11.93 11.07
CA ARG A 64 -3.25 -11.25 12.15
C ARG A 64 -1.78 -11.70 12.27
N ARG A 65 -1.49 -12.98 12.06
CA ARG A 65 -0.12 -13.52 12.13
C ARG A 65 0.79 -12.92 11.04
N LEU A 66 0.26 -12.69 9.83
CA LEU A 66 0.99 -12.04 8.75
C LEU A 66 1.29 -10.58 9.11
N ALA A 67 0.30 -9.87 9.65
CA ALA A 67 0.48 -8.50 10.11
C ALA A 67 1.55 -8.39 11.20
N ASP A 68 1.52 -9.29 12.20
CA ASP A 68 2.51 -9.31 13.28
C ASP A 68 3.93 -9.56 12.74
N PHE A 69 4.09 -10.47 11.79
CA PHE A 69 5.38 -10.71 11.12
C PHE A 69 5.86 -9.47 10.38
N VAL A 70 5.03 -8.90 9.49
CA VAL A 70 5.41 -7.73 8.69
C VAL A 70 5.79 -6.56 9.59
N MET A 71 4.98 -6.27 10.60
CA MET A 71 5.19 -5.18 11.55
C MET A 71 6.45 -5.36 12.39
N THR A 72 6.76 -6.59 12.80
CA THR A 72 7.98 -6.91 13.58
C THR A 72 9.23 -6.77 12.73
N THR A 73 9.20 -7.25 11.48
CA THR A 73 10.35 -7.23 10.58
C THR A 73 10.66 -5.81 10.10
N THR A 74 9.64 -5.05 9.68
CA THR A 74 9.82 -3.68 9.17
C THR A 74 10.25 -2.68 10.23
N ARG A 75 9.78 -2.82 11.48
CA ARG A 75 10.15 -1.94 12.61
C ARG A 75 11.66 -1.90 12.90
N LYS A 76 12.40 -2.94 12.50
CA LYS A 76 13.85 -3.03 12.73
C LYS A 76 14.67 -2.01 11.94
N ALA A 77 14.05 -1.26 11.01
CA ALA A 77 14.73 -0.28 10.15
C ALA A 77 15.98 -0.89 9.48
N GLY A 78 15.83 -2.12 8.96
CA GLY A 78 16.90 -2.88 8.30
C GLY A 78 17.85 -3.63 9.23
N LYS A 79 17.87 -3.36 10.55
CA LYS A 79 18.81 -4.02 11.47
C LYS A 79 18.47 -5.51 11.65
N GLY A 80 19.33 -6.38 11.14
CA GLY A 80 19.16 -7.83 11.27
C GLY A 80 17.97 -8.38 10.48
N VAL A 81 17.55 -7.67 9.42
CA VAL A 81 16.62 -8.19 8.41
C VAL A 81 17.45 -8.97 7.39
N ARG A 82 17.08 -10.24 7.13
CA ARG A 82 17.75 -11.09 6.15
C ARG A 82 17.06 -10.98 4.79
N ASP A 83 17.76 -11.34 3.72
CA ASP A 83 17.21 -11.34 2.36
C ASP A 83 15.95 -12.20 2.25
N ASP A 84 15.94 -13.40 2.86
CA ASP A 84 14.74 -14.26 2.96
C ASP A 84 13.54 -13.54 3.61
N ASP A 85 13.80 -12.71 4.62
CA ASP A 85 12.76 -11.94 5.28
C ASP A 85 12.20 -10.87 4.32
N VAL A 86 13.06 -10.24 3.51
CA VAL A 86 12.67 -9.26 2.48
C VAL A 86 11.85 -9.91 1.37
N GLU A 87 12.30 -11.06 0.85
CA GLU A 87 11.55 -11.83 -0.15
C GLU A 87 10.17 -12.24 0.38
N THR A 88 10.10 -12.63 1.65
CA THR A 88 8.84 -12.93 2.33
C THR A 88 7.94 -11.70 2.41
N LEU A 89 8.45 -10.52 2.79
CA LEU A 89 7.69 -9.27 2.82
C LEU A 89 7.11 -8.93 1.44
N ILE A 90 7.93 -9.01 0.38
CA ILE A 90 7.51 -8.76 -1.00
C ILE A 90 6.40 -9.73 -1.41
N GLY A 91 6.57 -11.02 -1.09
CA GLY A 91 5.58 -12.07 -1.39
C GLY A 91 4.24 -11.81 -0.71
N ILE A 92 4.24 -11.50 0.59
CA ILE A 92 3.03 -11.19 1.35
C ILE A 92 2.30 -9.98 0.75
N ASN A 93 3.03 -8.91 0.42
CA ASN A 93 2.44 -7.72 -0.18
C ASN A 93 1.78 -8.01 -1.52
N ARG A 94 2.46 -8.75 -2.40
CA ARG A 94 1.95 -9.11 -3.73
C ARG A 94 0.72 -10.03 -3.65
N ASP A 95 0.74 -11.01 -2.76
CA ASP A 95 -0.39 -11.92 -2.53
C ASP A 95 -1.63 -11.14 -2.05
N LEU A 96 -1.48 -10.36 -0.98
CA LEU A 96 -2.61 -9.62 -0.42
C LEU A 96 -3.14 -8.55 -1.38
N SER A 97 -2.25 -7.87 -2.11
CA SER A 97 -2.64 -6.96 -3.20
C SER A 97 -3.50 -7.67 -4.25
N SER A 98 -3.09 -8.87 -4.68
CA SER A 98 -3.82 -9.66 -5.66
C SER A 98 -5.19 -10.12 -5.14
N ARG A 99 -5.26 -10.53 -3.87
CA ARG A 99 -6.52 -10.90 -3.20
C ARG A 99 -7.48 -9.72 -3.12
N LEU A 100 -7.00 -8.52 -2.80
CA LEU A 100 -7.80 -7.29 -2.75
C LEU A 100 -8.26 -6.81 -4.14
N ALA A 101 -7.45 -7.03 -5.18
CA ALA A 101 -7.87 -6.79 -6.55
C ALA A 101 -9.03 -7.72 -6.97
N ASN A 102 -9.18 -8.88 -6.33
CA ASN A 102 -10.27 -9.84 -6.53
C ASN A 102 -10.44 -10.21 -8.01
N GLY A 103 -9.33 -10.60 -8.66
CA GLY A 103 -9.30 -11.00 -10.07
C GLY A 103 -9.33 -9.87 -11.10
N ARG A 104 -9.47 -8.60 -10.67
CA ARG A 104 -9.35 -7.43 -11.55
C ARG A 104 -7.90 -7.20 -11.95
N ASP A 105 -7.69 -6.56 -13.12
CA ASP A 105 -6.35 -6.20 -13.60
C ASP A 105 -5.69 -5.18 -12.66
N LEU A 106 -4.72 -5.68 -11.88
CA LEU A 106 -3.97 -4.89 -10.91
C LEU A 106 -3.15 -3.78 -11.59
N GLY A 107 -2.68 -3.99 -12.83
CA GLY A 107 -2.02 -2.96 -13.63
C GLY A 107 -2.97 -1.82 -14.00
N ALA A 108 -4.22 -2.13 -14.36
CA ALA A 108 -5.25 -1.12 -14.60
C ALA A 108 -5.62 -0.35 -13.33
N ILE A 109 -5.74 -1.04 -12.19
CA ILE A 109 -6.01 -0.40 -10.90
C ILE A 109 -4.85 0.53 -10.52
N ARG A 110 -3.60 0.08 -10.67
CA ARG A 110 -2.39 0.89 -10.44
C ARG A 110 -2.41 2.15 -11.31
N ARG A 111 -2.66 2.01 -12.63
CA ARG A 111 -2.76 3.18 -13.53
C ARG A 111 -3.83 4.18 -13.08
N ARG A 112 -5.02 3.70 -12.71
CA ARG A 112 -6.10 4.54 -12.16
C ARG A 112 -5.69 5.25 -10.87
N ALA A 113 -4.96 4.57 -9.99
CA ALA A 113 -4.49 5.16 -8.74
C ALA A 113 -3.47 6.28 -8.98
N HIS A 114 -2.54 6.07 -9.92
CA HIS A 114 -1.60 7.12 -10.33
C HIS A 114 -2.31 8.34 -10.92
N LEU A 115 -3.33 8.14 -11.76
CA LEU A 115 -4.15 9.26 -12.29
C LEU A 115 -4.88 10.00 -11.17
N ALA A 116 -5.54 9.29 -10.25
CA ALA A 116 -6.22 9.89 -9.11
C ALA A 116 -5.26 10.68 -8.20
N TRP A 117 -4.04 10.15 -7.98
CA TRP A 117 -2.99 10.84 -7.26
C TRP A 117 -2.51 12.10 -7.99
N GLN A 118 -2.34 12.06 -9.31
CA GLN A 118 -1.96 13.24 -10.10
C GLN A 118 -3.00 14.36 -9.99
N GLU A 119 -4.29 14.00 -10.00
CA GLU A 119 -5.41 14.95 -9.89
C GLU A 119 -5.57 15.52 -8.47
N GLY A 120 -5.38 14.70 -7.43
CA GLY A 120 -5.75 15.06 -6.05
C GLY A 120 -4.61 15.20 -5.05
N GLY A 121 -3.50 14.48 -5.24
CA GLY A 121 -2.40 14.36 -4.28
C GLY A 121 -1.12 15.08 -4.69
N LYS A 122 -0.72 14.96 -5.95
CA LYS A 122 0.55 15.51 -6.47
C LYS A 122 0.60 17.04 -6.34
N GLY A 123 -0.49 17.73 -6.66
CA GLY A 123 -0.59 19.19 -6.50
C GLY A 123 -0.49 19.69 -5.05
N ARG A 124 -0.63 18.79 -4.06
CA ARG A 124 -0.48 19.07 -2.63
C ARG A 124 0.90 18.67 -2.08
N GLY A 125 1.83 18.22 -2.95
CA GLY A 125 3.17 17.78 -2.56
C GLY A 125 3.21 16.44 -1.82
N LEU A 126 2.13 15.65 -1.86
CA LEU A 126 2.11 14.32 -1.25
C LEU A 126 2.73 13.29 -2.20
N SER A 127 3.63 12.45 -1.68
CA SER A 127 4.06 11.23 -2.36
C SER A 127 2.89 10.24 -2.49
N LEU A 128 3.00 9.30 -3.43
CA LEU A 128 1.94 8.35 -3.72
C LEU A 128 1.59 7.48 -2.51
N ASP A 129 2.58 6.98 -1.76
CA ASP A 129 2.38 6.19 -0.53
C ASP A 129 1.53 6.95 0.49
N ARG A 130 1.88 8.21 0.77
CA ARG A 130 1.20 9.07 1.75
C ARG A 130 -0.22 9.35 1.32
N TRP A 131 -0.42 9.58 0.03
CA TRP A 131 -1.74 9.81 -0.52
C TRP A 131 -2.62 8.56 -0.45
N LEU A 132 -2.09 7.38 -0.81
CA LEU A 132 -2.82 6.11 -0.73
C LEU A 132 -3.21 5.75 0.71
N ILE A 133 -2.31 5.95 1.68
CA ILE A 133 -2.60 5.75 3.11
C ILE A 133 -3.77 6.66 3.53
N ALA A 134 -3.72 7.95 3.19
CA ALA A 134 -4.81 8.87 3.51
C ALA A 134 -6.14 8.50 2.82
N GLU A 135 -6.10 7.98 1.58
CA GLU A 135 -7.27 7.46 0.89
C GLU A 135 -7.88 6.25 1.61
N MET A 136 -7.04 5.32 2.07
CA MET A 136 -7.46 4.15 2.84
C MET A 136 -8.16 4.56 4.14
N GLU A 137 -7.53 5.43 4.92
CA GLU A 137 -8.05 5.93 6.19
C GLU A 137 -9.38 6.67 6.01
N ARG A 138 -9.46 7.56 5.01
CA ARG A 138 -10.69 8.32 4.73
C ARG A 138 -11.84 7.40 4.31
N LYS A 139 -11.56 6.38 3.48
CA LYS A 139 -12.60 5.44 3.02
C LYS A 139 -13.06 4.53 4.14
N ALA A 140 -12.17 4.08 5.01
CA ALA A 140 -12.54 3.26 6.17
C ALA A 140 -13.38 4.01 7.21
N GLN A 141 -13.38 5.35 7.22
CA GLN A 141 -14.29 6.15 8.04
C GLN A 141 -15.69 6.32 7.43
N ALA A 142 -15.83 6.09 6.12
CA ALA A 142 -17.09 6.23 5.39
C ALA A 142 -17.90 4.93 5.33
N HIS A 143 -17.37 3.84 5.88
CA HIS A 143 -17.98 2.52 6.00
C HIS A 143 -18.31 2.22 7.47
#